data_AF-A0AAD3WSX5-F1
#
_entry.id   AF-A0AAD3WSX5-F1
#
_cell.length_a   1.000
_cell.length_b   1.000
_cell.length_c   1.000
_cell.angle_alpha   90.00
_cell.angle_beta   90.00
_cell.angle_gamma   90.00
#
_symmetry.space_group_name_H-M   'P 1'
#
loop_
_entity.id
_entity.type
_entity.pdbx_description
1 polymer ?
#
loop_
_entity_poly.entity_id
_entity_poly.type
_entity_poly.pdbx_seq_one_letter_code
_entity_poly.pdbx_strand_id
1 'polypeptide(L)'
;MELRKDQQYLPMRVNDPQMVIFWDVDEVRPIIISMALGVPFDLLNYAMPLGIAVFLLSRRLKQKYAKGIFSHLLWWHGLLPLQQTTSMPDPLIRELFR
;
A
#
# COMPACT_ATOMS: atom_id res chain seq x y z
N MET A 1 -0.83 18.85 24.84
CA MET A 1 -1.18 20.23 24.49
C MET A 1 -2.69 20.30 24.42
N GLU A 2 -3.31 20.94 25.39
CA GLU A 2 -4.76 21.14 25.39
C GLU A 2 -5.06 22.38 24.56
N LEU A 3 -5.87 22.23 23.52
CA LEU A 3 -6.23 23.31 22.61
C LEU A 3 -7.31 24.19 23.26
N ARG A 4 -7.31 25.48 22.93
CA ARG A 4 -8.36 26.41 23.35
C ARG A 4 -9.69 25.96 22.74
N LYS A 5 -10.81 26.11 23.48
CA LYS A 5 -12.14 25.58 23.09
C LYS A 5 -12.67 26.04 21.71
N ASP A 6 -12.11 27.12 21.17
CA ASP A 6 -12.43 27.73 19.87
C ASP A 6 -11.48 27.29 18.74
N GLN A 7 -10.43 26.52 19.04
CA GLN A 7 -9.46 26.06 18.06
C GLN A 7 -9.70 24.59 17.69
N GLN A 8 -9.91 24.33 16.39
CA GLN A 8 -9.89 22.98 15.85
C GLN A 8 -8.46 22.56 15.50
N TYR A 9 -8.06 21.36 15.93
CA TYR A 9 -6.84 20.74 15.45
C TYR A 9 -7.00 20.32 13.99
N LEU A 10 -6.20 20.91 13.11
CA LEU A 10 -6.09 20.49 11.72
C LEU A 10 -4.86 19.58 11.58
N PRO A 11 -5.04 18.27 11.36
CA PRO A 11 -3.90 17.38 11.16
C PRO A 11 -3.25 17.67 9.79
N MET A 12 -2.06 18.25 9.82
CA MET A 12 -1.33 18.66 8.61
C MET A 12 -0.66 17.49 7.86
N ARG A 13 -0.55 16.31 8.48
CA ARG A 13 0.26 15.18 8.00
C ARG A 13 -0.54 13.91 7.73
N VAL A 14 -1.85 14.02 7.47
CA VAL A 14 -2.72 12.84 7.23
C VAL A 14 -2.28 12.04 6.00
N ASN A 15 -1.75 12.73 4.98
CA ASN A 15 -1.37 12.13 3.70
C ASN A 15 0.13 11.86 3.58
N ASP A 16 0.91 12.18 4.61
CA ASP A 16 2.35 11.95 4.58
C ASP A 16 2.60 10.44 4.70
N PRO A 17 3.49 9.88 3.87
CA PRO A 17 3.82 8.47 3.97
C PRO A 17 4.48 8.20 5.32
N GLN A 18 4.05 7.13 5.97
CA GLN A 18 4.65 6.72 7.24
C GLN A 18 6.04 6.13 6.94
N MET A 19 7.08 6.74 7.50
CA MET A 19 8.47 6.33 7.31
C MET A 19 8.93 5.44 8.47
N VAL A 20 9.61 4.34 8.15
CA VAL A 20 10.34 3.49 9.10
C VAL A 20 11.82 3.66 8.81
N ILE A 21 12.55 4.26 9.76
CA ILE A 21 13.99 4.54 9.66
C ILE A 21 14.30 5.47 8.47
N PHE A 22 14.44 4.93 7.25
CA PHE A 22 14.68 5.68 6.01
C PHE A 22 13.77 5.26 4.84
N TRP A 23 12.89 4.27 5.04
CA TRP A 23 12.04 3.71 3.99
C TRP A 23 10.57 3.88 4.34
N ASP A 24 9.71 3.94 3.32
CA ASP A 24 8.26 3.94 3.55
C ASP A 24 7.83 2.60 4.18
N VAL A 25 6.86 2.64 5.11
CA VAL A 25 6.22 1.42 5.67
C VAL A 25 5.79 0.48 4.55
N ASP A 26 5.17 1.03 3.50
CA ASP A 26 4.69 0.22 2.38
C ASP A 26 5.80 -0.54 1.65
N GLU A 27 7.01 0.02 1.62
CA GLU A 27 8.17 -0.61 1.00
C GLU A 27 8.73 -1.71 1.89
N VAL A 28 8.76 -1.50 3.21
CA VAL A 28 9.36 -2.44 4.18
C VAL A 28 8.42 -3.61 4.54
N ARG A 29 7.10 -3.44 4.40
CA ARG A 29 6.08 -4.48 4.66
C ARG A 29 6.41 -5.87 4.08
N PRO A 30 6.87 -6.04 2.83
CA PRO A 30 7.20 -7.35 2.26
C PRO A 30 8.29 -8.09 3.04
N ILE A 31 9.30 -7.37 3.55
CA ILE A 31 10.40 -7.96 4.33
C ILE A 31 9.86 -8.46 5.68
N ILE A 32 9.02 -7.66 6.33
CA ILE A 32 8.40 -8.02 7.62
C ILE A 32 7.51 -9.25 7.44
N ILE A 33 6.68 -9.27 6.39
CA ILE A 33 5.79 -10.40 6.08
C ILE A 33 6.62 -11.65 5.74
N SER A 34 7.68 -11.53 4.94
CA SER A 34 8.53 -12.67 4.61
C SER A 34 9.24 -13.25 5.83
N MET A 35 9.63 -12.40 6.79
CA MET A 35 10.26 -12.86 8.02
C MET A 35 9.23 -13.51 8.95
N ALA A 36 8.05 -12.90 9.09
CA ALA A 36 6.95 -13.44 9.90
C ALA A 36 6.45 -14.79 9.38
N LEU A 37 6.41 -14.99 8.06
CA LEU A 37 6.06 -16.27 7.44
C LEU A 37 7.24 -17.24 7.40
N GLY A 38 8.47 -16.78 7.23
CA GLY A 38 9.63 -17.66 7.09
C GLY A 38 10.01 -18.41 8.37
N VAL A 39 9.79 -17.80 9.55
CA VAL A 39 10.09 -18.40 10.86
C VAL A 39 9.26 -19.68 11.14
N PRO A 40 7.92 -19.68 11.05
CA PRO A 40 7.13 -20.88 11.36
C PRO A 40 7.33 -22.04 10.39
N PHE A 41 7.74 -21.77 9.15
CA PHE A 41 7.97 -22.81 8.14
C PHE A 41 9.43 -23.28 8.06
N ASP A 42 10.35 -22.70 8.84
CA ASP A 42 11.80 -22.98 8.75
C ASP A 42 12.38 -22.78 7.32
N LEU A 43 11.68 -21.95 6.53
CA LEU A 43 12.01 -21.59 5.15
C LEU A 43 12.67 -20.21 5.07
N LEU A 44 13.22 -19.71 6.19
CA LEU A 44 13.76 -18.36 6.31
C LEU A 44 14.81 -18.05 5.25
N ASN A 45 15.65 -19.04 4.91
CA ASN A 45 16.69 -18.95 3.87
C ASN A 45 16.12 -18.65 2.47
N TYR A 46 14.88 -19.05 2.18
CA TYR A 46 14.22 -18.78 0.90
C TYR A 46 13.28 -17.58 0.99
N ALA A 47 12.59 -17.43 2.12
CA ALA A 47 11.65 -16.35 2.36
C ALA A 47 12.35 -14.97 2.39
N MET A 48 13.53 -14.88 3.03
CA MET A 48 14.26 -13.61 3.14
C MET A 48 14.75 -13.06 1.80
N PRO A 49 15.44 -13.82 0.93
CA PRO A 49 15.81 -13.36 -0.41
C PRO A 49 14.59 -12.95 -1.24
N LEU A 50 13.48 -13.68 -1.11
CA LEU A 50 12.24 -13.36 -1.80
C LEU A 50 11.64 -12.05 -1.32
N GLY A 51 11.61 -11.81 0.00
CA GLY A 51 11.17 -10.55 0.59
C GLY A 51 12.03 -9.35 0.14
N ILE A 52 13.35 -9.54 0.05
CA ILE A 52 14.28 -8.52 -0.46
C ILE A 52 14.05 -8.25 -1.96
N ALA A 53 13.85 -9.30 -2.76
CA ALA A 53 13.55 -9.15 -4.18
C ALA A 53 12.25 -8.35 -4.40
N VAL A 54 11.20 -8.66 -3.62
CA VAL A 54 9.94 -7.91 -3.65
C VAL A 54 10.14 -6.46 -3.19
N PHE A 55 10.92 -6.22 -2.13
CA PHE A 55 11.27 -4.86 -1.68
C PHE A 55 11.90 -4.02 -2.80
N LEU A 56 12.90 -4.57 -3.48
CA LEU A 56 13.58 -3.87 -4.59
C LEU A 56 12.62 -3.60 -5.76
N LEU A 57 11.74 -4.54 -6.06
CA LEU A 57 10.73 -4.39 -7.11
C LEU A 57 9.71 -3.31 -6.73
N SER A 58 9.17 -3.35 -5.51
CA SER A 58 8.25 -2.35 -4.97
C SER A 58 8.86 -0.95 -5.01
N ARG A 59 10.13 -0.80 -4.64
CA ARG A 59 10.86 0.47 -4.73
C ARG A 59 10.98 0.96 -6.17
N ARG A 60 11.37 0.10 -7.12
CA ARG A 60 11.43 0.47 -8.55
C ARG A 60 10.08 0.87 -9.12
N LEU A 61 9.02 0.19 -8.72
CA LEU A 61 7.67 0.47 -9.20
C LEU A 61 7.13 1.78 -8.61
N LYS A 62 7.38 2.07 -7.33
CA LYS A 62 7.06 3.37 -6.72
C LYS A 62 7.81 4.54 -7.35
N GLN A 63 9.08 4.34 -7.74
CA GLN A 63 9.86 5.36 -8.43
C GLN A 63 9.34 5.66 -9.84
N LYS A 64 8.83 4.63 -10.54
CA LYS A 64 8.40 4.73 -11.94
C LYS A 64 6.93 5.14 -12.13
N TYR A 65 6.07 4.79 -11.17
CA TYR A 65 4.62 4.95 -11.31
C TYR A 65 4.03 5.80 -10.17
N ALA A 66 2.92 6.48 -10.46
CA ALA A 66 2.20 7.28 -9.47
C ALA A 66 1.66 6.42 -8.30
N LYS A 67 1.53 7.05 -7.12
CA LYS A 67 0.90 6.42 -5.95
C LYS A 67 -0.49 5.90 -6.33
N GLY A 68 -0.78 4.63 -6.01
CA GLY A 68 -2.08 4.01 -6.26
C GLY A 68 -2.21 3.23 -7.58
N ILE A 69 -1.16 3.13 -8.40
CA ILE A 69 -1.21 2.34 -9.66
C ILE A 69 -1.50 0.86 -9.38
N PHE A 70 -0.95 0.30 -8.29
CA PHE A 70 -1.15 -1.11 -7.96
C PHE A 70 -2.59 -1.38 -7.55
N SER A 71 -3.15 -0.56 -6.66
CA SER A 71 -4.57 -0.65 -6.30
C SER A 71 -5.46 -0.48 -7.53
N HIS A 72 -5.10 0.40 -8.45
CA HIS A 72 -5.84 0.58 -9.71
C HIS A 72 -5.75 -0.64 -10.63
N LEU A 73 -4.57 -1.24 -10.78
CA LEU A 73 -4.39 -2.46 -11.58
C LEU A 73 -5.13 -3.65 -10.96
N LEU A 74 -5.05 -3.84 -9.64
CA LEU A 74 -5.79 -4.91 -8.96
C LEU A 74 -7.31 -4.68 -9.04
N TRP A 75 -7.76 -3.42 -8.93
CA TRP A 75 -9.16 -3.05 -9.17
C TRP A 75 -9.56 -3.40 -10.60
N TRP A 76 -8.80 -2.97 -11.62
CA TRP A 76 -9.09 -3.25 -13.03
C TRP A 76 -9.18 -4.75 -13.36
N HIS A 77 -8.38 -5.57 -12.68
CA HIS A 77 -8.44 -7.04 -12.81
C HIS A 77 -9.52 -7.71 -11.96
N GLY A 78 -10.30 -6.95 -11.18
CA GLY A 78 -11.36 -7.46 -10.31
C GLY A 78 -10.85 -8.20 -9.06
N LEU A 79 -9.56 -8.11 -8.76
CA LEU A 79 -8.93 -8.80 -7.62
C LEU A 79 -9.11 -8.04 -6.29
N LEU A 80 -9.42 -6.75 -6.36
CA LEU A 80 -9.65 -5.89 -5.20
C LEU A 80 -11.10 -5.39 -5.20
N PRO A 81 -12.01 -6.01 -4.41
CA PRO A 81 -13.36 -5.50 -4.23
C PRO A 81 -13.26 -4.22 -3.38
N LEU A 82 -13.22 -3.08 -4.06
CA LEU A 82 -13.28 -1.77 -3.42
C LEU A 82 -14.74 -1.31 -3.36
N GLN A 83 -15.06 -0.48 -2.36
CA GLN A 83 -16.41 0.08 -2.24
C GLN A 83 -16.75 0.92 -3.47
N GLN A 84 -17.84 0.55 -4.12
CA GLN A 84 -18.35 1.25 -5.29
C GLN A 84 -18.71 2.69 -4.90
N THR A 85 -18.07 3.66 -5.55
CA THR A 85 -18.31 5.09 -5.38
C THR A 85 -18.54 5.72 -6.75
N THR A 86 -19.18 6.88 -6.84
CA THR A 86 -19.36 7.59 -8.13
C THR A 86 -18.05 7.78 -8.90
N SER A 87 -16.93 8.01 -8.20
CA SER A 87 -15.60 8.13 -8.80
C SER A 87 -14.89 6.79 -9.05
N MET A 88 -15.40 5.68 -8.50
CA MET A 88 -14.81 4.35 -8.63
C MET A 88 -15.92 3.28 -8.81
N PRO A 89 -16.40 3.10 -10.05
CA PRO A 89 -17.47 2.15 -10.36
C PRO A 89 -17.00 0.69 -10.23
N ASP A 90 -17.92 -0.25 -10.45
CA ASP A 90 -17.56 -1.67 -10.48
C ASP A 90 -16.54 -1.95 -11.61
N PRO A 91 -15.41 -2.60 -11.34
CA PRO A 91 -14.39 -2.88 -12.35
C PRO A 91 -14.86 -3.79 -13.49
N LEU A 92 -15.94 -4.56 -13.30
CA LEU A 92 -16.51 -5.43 -14.33
C LEU A 92 -17.44 -4.68 -15.29
N ILE A 93 -17.90 -3.49 -14.91
CA ILE A 93 -18.79 -2.67 -15.75
C ILE A 93 -17.93 -1.80 -16.67
N ARG A 94 -17.97 -2.10 -17.97
CA ARG A 94 -17.18 -1.38 -19.01
C ARG A 94 -17.93 -0.24 -19.69
N GLU A 95 -19.23 -0.12 -19.43
CA GLU A 95 -20.12 0.91 -19.98
C GLU A 95 -20.76 1.67 -18.82
N LEU A 96 -20.28 2.88 -18.54
CA LEU A 96 -20.73 3.70 -17.39
C LEU A 96 -21.93 4.59 -17.70
N PHE A 97 -22.21 4.80 -18.99
CA PHE A 97 -23.30 5.62 -19.47
C PHE A 97 -23.92 4.97 -20.71
N ARG A 98 -25.20 4.62 -20.63
CA ARG A 98 -26.09 4.45 -21.78
C ARG A 98 -27.21 5.46 -21.65
#